data_AF-A0A9P8HYF0-F1
#
_entry.id   AF-A0A9P8HYF0-F1
#
_cell.length_a   1.000
_cell.length_b   1.000
_cell.length_c   1.000
_cell.angle_alpha   90.00
_cell.angle_beta   90.00
_cell.angle_gamma   90.00
#
_symmetry.space_group_name_H-M   'P 1'
#
loop_
_entity.id
_entity.type
_entity.pdbx_description
1 polymer ?
#
loop_
_entity_poly.entity_id
_entity_poly.type
_entity_poly.pdbx_seq_one_letter_code
_entity_poly.pdbx_strand_id
1 'polypeptide(L)'
;MATRRAEGGKHLADNASPAGKVVYCSVTMIVTRAMKITLKKVKEDLNVIRVIVFLLYIDGILFLMSSAILYFVWGLALKGRCEAAIQLCLVFYLSGKVLMYLFLVERSHVVRRSGFRRQSDVWYYFNMAQVLLGFGTIAILSFFRPVAQIDPWDEVCKIGLPFRITLPLLIFDIWINVFLTVQFIFFARRFMSNWVPRTLRDAWGKAIHPRLRNDGPAPLEDNPADQRGILADMAWRTCKAMFIVLSTTIANLSVLFALRGHEQGWLCFLMCSVDVVGAIVTIHWLTNEEGQRNEPSNAPNNRDSVVTTYTHPATPENELHRFHSGAYSQTSSRHAYEQK
;
A
#
# COMPACT_ATOMS: atom_id res chain seq x y z
N MET A 1 -43.25 26.61 24.03
CA MET A 1 -42.42 27.01 22.86
C MET A 1 -41.12 26.19 22.74
N ALA A 2 -40.53 25.66 23.81
CA ALA A 2 -39.35 24.78 23.72
C ALA A 2 -39.66 23.38 23.12
N THR A 3 -40.87 22.86 23.31
CA THR A 3 -41.29 21.53 22.81
C THR A 3 -41.55 21.49 21.30
N ARG A 4 -42.11 22.54 20.69
CA ARG A 4 -42.25 22.63 19.22
C ARG A 4 -40.90 22.76 18.48
N ARG A 5 -39.85 23.24 19.15
CA ARG A 5 -38.50 23.34 18.58
C ARG A 5 -37.79 21.98 18.50
N ALA A 6 -38.15 21.04 19.38
CA ALA A 6 -37.66 19.66 19.34
C ALA A 6 -38.35 18.81 18.26
N GLU A 7 -39.61 19.11 17.91
CA GLU A 7 -40.34 18.43 16.84
C GLU A 7 -39.96 18.94 15.44
N GLY A 8 -39.66 20.23 15.29
CA GLY A 8 -39.13 20.79 14.03
C GLY A 8 -37.75 20.23 13.65
N GLY A 9 -36.89 19.96 14.65
CA GLY A 9 -35.59 19.32 14.42
C GLY A 9 -35.65 17.83 14.05
N LYS A 10 -36.74 17.13 14.40
CA LYS A 10 -36.97 15.73 14.00
C LYS A 10 -37.41 15.63 12.54
N HIS A 11 -38.27 16.54 12.07
CA HIS A 11 -38.75 16.51 10.69
C HIS A 11 -37.70 16.95 9.65
N LEU A 12 -36.71 17.79 9.99
CA LEU A 12 -35.59 18.07 9.09
C LEU A 12 -34.52 16.96 9.06
N ALA A 13 -34.38 16.16 10.12
CA ALA A 13 -33.49 15.00 10.14
C ALA A 13 -33.97 13.85 9.23
N ASP A 14 -35.28 13.82 8.93
CA ASP A 14 -35.89 12.81 8.06
C ASP A 14 -35.68 13.09 6.56
N ASN A 15 -35.29 14.31 6.17
CA ASN A 15 -34.97 14.67 4.79
C ASN A 15 -33.48 14.51 4.41
N ALA A 16 -32.67 13.91 5.30
CA ALA A 16 -31.39 13.35 4.89
C ALA A 16 -31.63 12.20 3.91
N SER A 17 -31.32 12.42 2.62
CA SER A 17 -31.59 11.51 1.51
C SER A 17 -31.35 10.04 1.88
N PRO A 18 -32.33 9.13 1.73
CA PRO A 18 -32.20 7.71 2.06
C PRO A 18 -31.03 7.03 1.35
N ALA A 19 -30.58 7.57 0.22
CA ALA A 19 -29.39 7.13 -0.50
C ALA A 19 -28.10 7.27 0.34
N GLY A 20 -27.96 8.36 1.11
CA GLY A 20 -26.78 8.59 1.96
C GLY A 20 -26.68 7.55 3.07
N LYS A 21 -27.82 7.17 3.68
CA LYS A 21 -27.90 6.14 4.73
C LYS A 21 -27.50 4.76 4.21
N VAL A 22 -28.00 4.40 3.02
CA VAL A 22 -27.69 3.11 2.39
C VAL A 22 -26.22 3.02 1.98
N VAL A 23 -25.67 4.05 1.34
CA VAL A 23 -24.26 4.07 0.92
C VAL A 23 -23.34 3.93 2.13
N TYR A 24 -23.65 4.65 3.21
CA TYR A 24 -22.86 4.62 4.44
C TYR A 24 -22.82 3.24 5.11
N CYS A 25 -23.99 2.62 5.31
CA CYS A 25 -24.07 1.27 5.89
C CYS A 25 -23.39 0.22 5.01
N SER A 26 -23.54 0.34 3.68
CA SER A 26 -22.91 -0.57 2.70
C SER A 26 -21.39 -0.50 2.78
N VAL A 27 -20.85 0.72 2.78
CA VAL A 27 -19.41 0.99 2.86
C VAL A 27 -18.82 0.47 4.17
N THR A 28 -19.48 0.74 5.30
CA THR A 28 -19.01 0.30 6.63
C THR A 28 -19.01 -1.23 6.75
N MET A 29 -20.01 -1.91 6.18
CA MET A 29 -20.05 -3.38 6.12
C MET A 29 -18.92 -3.96 5.25
N ILE A 30 -18.62 -3.37 4.10
CA ILE A 30 -17.55 -3.84 3.21
C ILE A 30 -16.18 -3.68 3.89
N VAL A 31 -15.92 -2.52 4.48
CA VAL A 31 -14.64 -2.24 5.18
C VAL A 31 -14.44 -3.17 6.38
N THR A 32 -15.46 -3.39 7.20
CA THR A 32 -15.37 -4.29 8.36
C THR A 32 -15.20 -5.77 7.96
N ARG A 33 -15.86 -6.21 6.87
CA ARG A 33 -15.64 -7.56 6.30
C ARG A 33 -14.22 -7.72 5.77
N ALA A 34 -13.71 -6.74 5.03
CA ALA A 34 -12.34 -6.76 4.51
C ALA A 34 -11.29 -6.76 5.64
N MET A 35 -11.47 -5.96 6.69
CA MET A 35 -10.59 -5.94 7.86
C MET A 35 -10.56 -7.30 8.57
N LYS A 36 -11.70 -7.97 8.76
CA LYS A 36 -11.75 -9.30 9.38
C LYS A 36 -10.98 -10.34 8.56
N ILE A 37 -11.07 -10.26 7.22
CA ILE A 37 -10.33 -11.16 6.31
C ILE A 37 -8.81 -10.90 6.41
N THR A 38 -8.40 -9.62 6.44
CA THR A 38 -6.98 -9.25 6.60
C THR A 38 -6.44 -9.64 7.98
N LEU A 39 -7.20 -9.41 9.06
CA LEU A 39 -6.82 -9.79 10.42
C LEU A 39 -6.55 -11.30 10.56
N LYS A 40 -7.37 -12.14 9.92
CA LYS A 40 -7.18 -13.60 9.97
C LYS A 40 -5.88 -14.04 9.29
N LYS A 41 -5.44 -13.32 8.24
CA LYS A 41 -4.15 -13.56 7.55
C LYS A 41 -2.94 -12.94 8.25
N VAL A 42 -3.11 -11.96 9.13
CA VAL A 42 -2.02 -11.23 9.80
C VAL A 42 -1.35 -12.04 10.91
N LYS A 43 -2.01 -13.07 11.44
CA LYS A 43 -1.57 -13.79 12.64
C LYS A 43 -0.21 -14.53 12.49
N GLU A 44 0.36 -14.63 11.29
CA GLU A 44 1.54 -15.46 11.06
C GLU A 44 2.84 -14.71 10.72
N ASP A 45 2.85 -13.44 10.30
CA ASP A 45 4.10 -12.64 10.13
C ASP A 45 3.83 -11.11 10.06
N LEU A 46 4.44 -10.33 10.97
CA LEU A 46 4.29 -8.86 11.06
C LEU A 46 5.33 -8.10 10.21
N ASN A 47 5.04 -7.93 8.93
CA ASN A 47 5.78 -7.01 8.05
C ASN A 47 5.29 -5.55 8.20
N VAL A 48 6.19 -4.56 8.07
CA VAL A 48 5.87 -3.11 8.17
C VAL A 48 4.70 -2.72 7.27
N ILE A 49 4.69 -3.21 6.02
CA ILE A 49 3.60 -2.99 5.06
C ILE A 49 2.25 -3.46 5.63
N ARG A 50 2.19 -4.66 6.23
CA ARG A 50 0.95 -5.21 6.81
C ARG A 50 0.46 -4.39 8.00
N VAL A 51 1.36 -3.86 8.83
CA VAL A 51 1.02 -2.96 9.95
C VAL A 51 0.39 -1.67 9.42
N ILE A 52 0.97 -1.06 8.38
CA ILE A 52 0.41 0.16 7.79
C ILE A 52 -0.98 -0.10 7.20
N VAL A 53 -1.17 -1.22 6.49
CA VAL A 53 -2.48 -1.63 5.97
C VAL A 53 -3.50 -1.78 7.10
N PHE A 54 -3.11 -2.40 8.21
CA PHE A 54 -3.98 -2.54 9.38
C PHE A 54 -4.36 -1.18 10.00
N LEU A 55 -3.41 -0.26 10.11
CA LEU A 55 -3.68 1.10 10.59
C LEU A 55 -4.63 1.85 9.66
N LEU A 56 -4.50 1.69 8.34
CA LEU A 56 -5.45 2.27 7.36
C LEU A 56 -6.88 1.76 7.57
N TYR A 57 -7.05 0.47 7.85
CA TYR A 57 -8.36 -0.10 8.17
C TYR A 57 -8.95 0.48 9.45
N ILE A 58 -8.14 0.60 10.51
CA ILE A 58 -8.59 1.20 11.77
C ILE A 58 -8.99 2.66 11.54
N ASP A 59 -8.15 3.44 10.87
CA ASP A 59 -8.39 4.85 10.57
C ASP A 59 -9.71 5.04 9.81
N GLY A 60 -9.94 4.25 8.74
CA GLY A 60 -11.18 4.29 7.99
C GLY A 60 -12.42 3.87 8.80
N ILE A 61 -12.31 2.85 9.66
CA ILE A 61 -13.43 2.45 10.53
C ILE A 61 -13.71 3.52 11.58
N LEU A 62 -12.68 4.10 12.20
CA LEU A 62 -12.84 5.16 13.18
C LEU A 62 -13.47 6.40 12.55
N PHE A 63 -13.06 6.76 11.32
CA PHE A 63 -13.69 7.82 10.55
C PHE A 63 -15.18 7.54 10.35
N LEU A 64 -15.52 6.38 9.78
CA LEU A 64 -16.91 5.99 9.51
C LEU A 64 -17.75 5.83 10.79
N MET A 65 -17.18 5.42 11.92
CA MET A 65 -17.95 5.39 13.16
C MET A 65 -18.18 6.81 13.69
N SER A 66 -17.15 7.66 13.66
CA SER A 66 -17.21 9.00 14.22
C SER A 66 -18.12 9.93 13.41
N SER A 67 -18.05 9.91 12.07
CA SER A 67 -18.92 10.76 11.24
C SER A 67 -20.38 10.29 11.30
N ALA A 68 -20.64 9.01 11.51
CA ALA A 68 -22.00 8.48 11.70
C ALA A 68 -22.60 8.98 13.01
N ILE A 69 -21.85 8.87 14.11
CA ILE A 69 -22.31 9.34 15.43
C ILE A 69 -22.59 10.84 15.36
N LEU A 70 -21.67 11.61 14.79
CA LEU A 70 -21.83 13.06 14.68
C LEU A 70 -23.02 13.44 13.79
N TYR A 71 -23.24 12.74 12.68
CA TYR A 71 -24.34 13.03 11.76
C TYR A 71 -25.70 12.58 12.30
N PHE A 72 -25.83 11.33 12.77
CA PHE A 72 -27.12 10.74 13.17
C PHE A 72 -27.50 10.96 14.61
N VAL A 73 -26.53 10.90 15.54
CA VAL A 73 -26.83 10.97 16.98
C VAL A 73 -26.88 12.41 17.43
N TRP A 74 -25.89 13.21 17.04
CA TRP A 74 -25.78 14.59 17.50
C TRP A 74 -26.42 15.60 16.54
N GLY A 75 -26.36 15.36 15.23
CA GLY A 75 -26.83 16.31 14.23
C GLY A 75 -25.98 17.58 14.16
N LEU A 76 -25.98 18.23 13.00
CA LEU A 76 -25.11 19.37 12.71
C LEU A 76 -25.78 20.75 12.91
N ALA A 77 -26.95 20.81 13.54
CA ALA A 77 -27.71 22.06 13.69
C ALA A 77 -27.06 23.10 14.63
N LEU A 78 -26.06 22.71 15.43
CA LEU A 78 -25.36 23.59 16.37
C LEU A 78 -23.97 23.96 15.83
N LYS A 79 -23.58 25.23 15.99
CA LYS A 79 -22.30 25.76 15.50
C LYS A 79 -21.10 24.94 15.94
N GLY A 80 -21.00 24.59 17.22
CA GLY A 80 -19.89 23.78 17.74
C GLY A 80 -19.84 22.36 17.16
N ARG A 81 -20.99 21.75 16.84
CA ARG A 81 -21.05 20.42 16.22
C ARG A 81 -20.68 20.48 14.73
N CYS A 82 -21.05 21.57 14.06
CA CYS A 82 -20.68 21.87 12.67
C CYS A 82 -19.16 22.08 12.52
N GLU A 83 -18.54 22.82 13.45
CA GLU A 83 -17.08 22.98 13.51
C GLU A 83 -16.35 21.67 13.85
N ALA A 84 -16.90 20.86 14.76
CA ALA A 84 -16.35 19.54 15.06
C ALA A 84 -16.42 18.60 13.84
N ALA A 85 -17.45 18.71 13.01
CA ALA A 85 -17.62 17.90 11.81
C ALA A 85 -16.53 18.14 10.77
N ILE A 86 -16.17 19.41 10.51
CA ILE A 86 -15.08 19.71 9.58
C ILE A 86 -13.73 19.26 10.14
N GLN A 87 -13.49 19.45 11.43
CA GLN A 87 -12.25 18.98 12.07
C GLN A 87 -12.11 17.46 12.00
N LEU A 88 -13.21 16.74 12.25
CA LEU A 88 -13.25 15.28 12.13
C LEU A 88 -12.87 14.82 10.71
N CYS A 89 -13.49 15.40 9.68
CA CYS A 89 -13.14 15.12 8.29
C CYS A 89 -11.67 15.37 8.01
N LEU A 90 -11.15 16.52 8.43
CA LEU A 90 -9.77 16.90 8.14
C LEU A 90 -8.74 16.00 8.84
N VAL A 91 -8.97 15.64 10.11
CA VAL A 91 -8.09 14.72 10.84
C VAL A 91 -7.98 13.39 10.11
N PHE A 92 -9.12 12.75 9.84
CA PHE A 92 -9.15 11.41 9.23
C PHE A 92 -8.73 11.41 7.76
N TYR A 93 -9.04 12.48 7.02
CA TYR A 93 -8.55 12.64 5.65
C TYR A 93 -7.02 12.73 5.63
N LEU A 94 -6.42 13.59 6.45
CA LEU A 94 -4.98 13.79 6.47
C LEU A 94 -4.24 12.58 7.08
N SER A 95 -4.79 11.93 8.10
CA SER A 95 -4.20 10.69 8.65
C SER A 95 -4.21 9.57 7.62
N GLY A 96 -5.34 9.35 6.93
CA GLY A 96 -5.45 8.36 5.85
C GLY A 96 -4.45 8.63 4.73
N LYS A 97 -4.26 9.91 4.35
CA LYS A 97 -3.24 10.32 3.37
C LYS A 97 -1.83 9.97 3.84
N VAL A 98 -1.45 10.38 5.06
CA VAL A 98 -0.11 10.08 5.60
C VAL A 98 0.14 8.57 5.62
N LEU A 99 -0.82 7.76 6.11
CA LEU A 99 -0.69 6.30 6.14
C LEU A 99 -0.56 5.70 4.73
N MET A 100 -1.33 6.19 3.76
CA MET A 100 -1.24 5.78 2.36
C MET A 100 0.14 6.07 1.76
N TYR A 101 0.70 7.26 2.02
CA TYR A 101 2.03 7.60 1.53
C TYR A 101 3.13 6.80 2.23
N LEU A 102 3.01 6.54 3.54
CA LEU A 102 3.92 5.65 4.24
C LEU A 102 3.94 4.25 3.61
N PHE A 103 2.77 3.73 3.22
CA PHE A 103 2.67 2.46 2.49
C PHE A 103 3.43 2.52 1.15
N LEU A 104 3.23 3.58 0.35
CA LEU A 104 3.91 3.73 -0.94
C LEU A 104 5.43 3.88 -0.80
N VAL A 105 5.89 4.64 0.20
CA VAL A 105 7.32 4.82 0.51
C VAL A 105 7.94 3.49 0.92
N GLU A 106 7.31 2.75 1.84
CA GLU A 106 7.80 1.43 2.27
C GLU A 106 7.87 0.45 1.09
N ARG A 107 6.84 0.44 0.24
CA ARG A 107 6.79 -0.40 -0.97
C ARG A 107 7.89 -0.03 -1.97
N SER A 108 8.16 1.26 -2.17
CA SER A 108 9.26 1.73 -3.03
C SER A 108 10.63 1.33 -2.49
N HIS A 109 10.80 1.33 -1.16
CA HIS A 109 12.03 0.90 -0.51
C HIS A 109 12.25 -0.61 -0.68
N VAL A 110 11.19 -1.41 -0.56
CA VAL A 110 11.26 -2.87 -0.79
C VAL A 110 11.64 -3.21 -2.24
N VAL A 111 11.09 -2.51 -3.23
CA VAL A 111 11.43 -2.75 -4.65
C VAL A 111 12.89 -2.42 -4.97
N ARG A 112 13.49 -1.47 -4.24
CA ARG A 112 14.90 -1.12 -4.43
C ARG A 112 15.88 -2.18 -3.92
N ARG A 113 15.42 -3.13 -3.09
CA ARG A 113 16.25 -3.99 -2.24
C ARG A 113 17.26 -4.86 -3.00
N SER A 114 18.38 -4.24 -3.34
CA SER A 114 19.70 -4.84 -3.48
C SER A 114 20.47 -4.49 -2.19
N GLY A 115 20.50 -5.41 -1.23
CA GLY A 115 21.55 -5.51 -0.20
C GLY A 115 21.74 -4.45 0.91
N PHE A 116 21.17 -3.24 0.85
CA PHE A 116 21.52 -2.18 1.83
C PHE A 116 20.66 -2.18 3.12
N ARG A 117 21.31 -1.92 4.27
CA ARG A 117 20.70 -1.79 5.62
C ARG A 117 19.77 -0.57 5.68
N ARG A 118 18.61 -0.70 6.35
CA ARG A 118 17.51 0.31 6.45
C ARG A 118 17.96 1.74 6.80
N GLN A 119 19.06 1.90 7.55
CA GLN A 119 19.54 3.19 8.06
C GLN A 119 20.46 3.96 7.11
N SER A 120 20.85 3.40 5.96
CA SER A 120 21.74 4.08 5.00
C SER A 120 21.01 4.57 3.74
N ASP A 121 19.69 4.39 3.65
CA ASP A 121 18.94 4.76 2.45
C ASP A 121 18.51 6.24 2.50
N VAL A 122 19.34 7.11 1.90
CA VAL A 122 19.07 8.56 1.79
C VAL A 122 17.72 8.85 1.11
N TRP A 123 17.31 8.03 0.13
CA TRP A 123 16.04 8.24 -0.57
C TRP A 123 14.84 7.92 0.31
N TYR A 124 14.97 6.95 1.23
CA TYR A 124 13.93 6.66 2.22
C TYR A 124 13.70 7.86 3.14
N TYR A 125 14.78 8.43 3.69
CA TYR A 125 14.68 9.62 4.53
C TYR A 125 14.16 10.84 3.78
N PHE A 126 14.55 11.03 2.52
CA PHE A 126 14.01 12.09 1.67
C PHE A 126 12.49 11.96 1.48
N ASN A 127 12.03 10.76 1.09
CA ASN A 127 10.60 10.46 0.93
C ASN A 127 9.83 10.68 2.24
N MET A 128 10.39 10.23 3.36
CA MET A 128 9.79 10.40 4.68
C MET A 128 9.69 11.88 5.08
N ALA A 129 10.78 12.64 4.91
CA ALA A 129 10.83 14.05 5.22
C ALA A 129 9.82 14.85 4.39
N GLN A 130 9.69 14.53 3.10
CA GLN A 130 8.71 15.17 2.22
C GLN A 130 7.27 14.93 2.69
N VAL A 131 6.90 13.69 3.04
CA VAL A 131 5.57 13.37 3.57
C VAL A 131 5.29 14.15 4.86
N LEU A 132 6.23 14.13 5.80
CA LEU A 132 6.07 14.76 7.11
C LEU A 132 6.01 16.29 7.02
N LEU A 133 6.92 16.92 6.28
CA LEU A 133 6.95 18.37 6.13
C LEU A 133 5.76 18.88 5.32
N GLY A 134 5.40 18.20 4.24
CA GLY A 134 4.29 18.59 3.40
C GLY A 134 2.94 18.44 4.09
N PHE A 135 2.56 17.22 4.47
CA PHE A 135 1.28 17.00 5.15
C PHE A 135 1.24 17.63 6.54
N GLY A 136 2.38 17.71 7.25
CA GLY A 136 2.45 18.37 8.55
C GLY A 136 2.14 19.87 8.46
N THR A 137 2.74 20.58 7.50
CA THR A 137 2.45 22.01 7.31
C THR A 137 1.00 22.24 6.87
N ILE A 138 0.48 21.43 5.95
CA ILE A 138 -0.90 21.54 5.48
C ILE A 138 -1.89 21.21 6.59
N ALA A 139 -1.60 20.21 7.43
CA ALA A 139 -2.41 19.85 8.59
C ALA A 139 -2.52 21.04 9.55
N ILE A 140 -1.37 21.61 9.95
CA ILE A 140 -1.32 22.78 10.83
C ILE A 140 -2.19 23.91 10.26
N LEU A 141 -1.98 24.29 9.00
CA LEU A 141 -2.75 25.37 8.35
C LEU A 141 -4.25 25.05 8.29
N SER A 142 -4.63 23.80 8.08
CA SER A 142 -6.02 23.34 8.00
C SER A 142 -6.75 23.43 9.35
N PHE A 143 -6.04 23.21 10.47
CA PHE A 143 -6.65 23.26 11.81
C PHE A 143 -6.95 24.69 12.30
N PHE A 144 -6.16 25.68 11.88
CA PHE A 144 -6.29 27.04 12.44
C PHE A 144 -7.45 27.85 11.87
N ARG A 145 -7.92 27.57 10.64
CA ARG A 145 -8.96 28.36 9.97
C ARG A 145 -9.93 27.51 9.11
N PRO A 146 -10.61 26.49 9.66
CA PRO A 146 -11.67 25.80 8.94
C PRO A 146 -12.87 26.73 8.73
N VAL A 147 -13.56 26.60 7.59
CA VAL A 147 -14.79 27.36 7.30
C VAL A 147 -15.99 26.48 7.64
N ALA A 148 -16.69 26.84 8.71
CA ALA A 148 -17.96 26.24 9.10
C ALA A 148 -18.97 27.36 9.33
N GLN A 149 -20.01 27.42 8.49
CA GLN A 149 -21.05 28.43 8.59
C GLN A 149 -22.42 27.75 8.59
N ILE A 150 -23.31 28.21 9.48
CA ILE A 150 -24.70 27.77 9.49
C ILE A 150 -25.50 28.84 8.76
N ASP A 151 -26.22 28.43 7.73
CA ASP A 151 -27.07 29.34 6.97
C ASP A 151 -28.29 29.74 7.85
N PRO A 152 -28.57 31.03 8.03
CA PRO A 152 -29.68 31.50 8.87
C PRO A 152 -31.07 31.06 8.39
N TRP A 153 -31.23 30.75 7.11
CA TRP A 153 -32.52 30.48 6.48
C TRP A 153 -32.88 29.00 6.43
N ASP A 154 -31.89 28.13 6.22
CA ASP A 154 -32.09 26.69 6.08
C ASP A 154 -31.78 25.91 7.37
N GLU A 155 -31.15 26.54 8.38
CA GLU A 155 -30.59 25.89 9.57
C GLU A 155 -29.62 24.71 9.25
N VAL A 156 -29.13 24.64 8.01
CA VAL A 156 -28.21 23.61 7.54
C VAL A 156 -26.77 24.07 7.71
N CYS A 157 -25.95 23.19 8.28
CA CYS A 157 -24.51 23.36 8.40
C CYS A 157 -23.83 23.20 7.04
N LYS A 158 -23.24 24.29 6.55
CA LYS A 158 -22.39 24.34 5.36
C LYS A 158 -20.93 24.29 5.80
N ILE A 159 -20.22 23.29 5.32
CA ILE A 159 -18.85 22.98 5.70
C ILE A 159 -18.02 23.00 4.42
N GLY A 160 -16.83 23.56 4.50
CA GLY A 160 -15.87 23.38 3.43
C GLY A 160 -14.48 23.84 3.79
N LEU A 161 -13.53 23.50 2.93
CA LEU A 161 -12.16 23.95 3.06
C LEU A 161 -11.96 25.17 2.15
N PRO A 162 -11.42 26.29 2.65
CA PRO A 162 -11.25 27.48 1.83
C PRO A 162 -10.28 27.17 0.68
N PHE A 163 -10.55 27.73 -0.49
CA PHE A 163 -9.74 27.57 -1.69
C PHE A 163 -8.23 27.72 -1.44
N ARG A 164 -7.87 28.66 -0.56
CA ARG A 164 -6.47 28.96 -0.17
C ARG A 164 -5.74 27.76 0.46
N ILE A 165 -6.45 26.80 1.03
CA ILE A 165 -5.90 25.58 1.65
C ILE A 165 -6.10 24.38 0.71
N THR A 166 -7.27 24.26 0.09
CA THR A 166 -7.60 23.16 -0.83
C THR A 166 -6.68 23.13 -2.05
N LEU A 167 -6.30 24.30 -2.59
CA LEU A 167 -5.41 24.36 -3.76
C LEU A 167 -3.98 23.90 -3.43
N PRO A 168 -3.30 24.39 -2.37
CA PRO A 168 -2.02 23.83 -1.95
C PRO A 168 -2.07 22.34 -1.61
N LEU A 169 -3.15 21.87 -0.96
CA LEU A 169 -3.35 20.45 -0.67
C LEU A 169 -3.40 19.63 -1.97
N LEU A 170 -4.21 20.04 -2.95
CA LEU A 170 -4.31 19.36 -4.25
C LEU A 170 -2.98 19.37 -5.01
N ILE A 171 -2.28 20.52 -5.06
CA ILE A 171 -0.99 20.64 -5.73
C ILE A 171 0.03 19.70 -5.08
N PHE A 172 0.09 19.68 -3.75
CA PHE A 172 1.00 18.81 -3.02
C PHE A 172 0.67 17.34 -3.25
N ASP A 173 -0.61 16.94 -3.19
CA ASP A 173 -1.08 15.58 -3.45
C ASP A 173 -0.70 15.09 -4.85
N ILE A 174 -0.89 15.93 -5.88
CA ILE A 174 -0.50 15.60 -7.25
C ILE A 174 1.02 15.46 -7.33
N TRP A 175 1.76 16.43 -6.77
CA TRP A 175 3.21 16.44 -6.83
C TRP A 175 3.84 15.22 -6.17
N ILE A 176 3.42 14.86 -4.95
CA ILE A 176 3.98 13.70 -4.24
C ILE A 176 3.63 12.37 -4.91
N ASN A 177 2.41 12.22 -5.45
CA ASN A 177 2.03 11.01 -6.17
C ASN A 177 2.82 10.86 -7.47
N VAL A 178 2.96 11.94 -8.24
CA VAL A 178 3.79 11.93 -9.46
C VAL A 178 5.25 11.64 -9.11
N PHE A 179 5.79 12.28 -8.08
CA PHE A 179 7.17 12.07 -7.63
C PHE A 179 7.42 10.61 -7.22
N LEU A 180 6.60 10.04 -6.33
CA LEU A 180 6.73 8.65 -5.91
C LEU A 180 6.52 7.68 -7.07
N THR A 181 5.63 8.00 -8.01
CA THR A 181 5.39 7.16 -9.20
C THR A 181 6.63 7.14 -10.09
N VAL A 182 7.20 8.32 -10.39
CA VAL A 182 8.43 8.43 -11.19
C VAL A 182 9.58 7.71 -10.51
N GLN A 183 9.75 7.90 -9.20
CA GLN A 183 10.77 7.22 -8.41
C GLN A 183 10.60 5.69 -8.44
N PHE A 184 9.37 5.22 -8.27
CA PHE A 184 9.03 3.80 -8.31
C PHE A 184 9.33 3.19 -9.68
N ILE A 185 8.89 3.84 -10.77
CA ILE A 185 9.17 3.38 -12.14
C ILE A 185 10.69 3.40 -12.40
N PHE A 186 11.41 4.41 -11.92
CA PHE A 186 12.87 4.48 -12.04
C PHE A 186 13.56 3.29 -11.36
N PHE A 187 13.13 2.90 -10.16
CA PHE A 187 13.67 1.71 -9.49
C PHE A 187 13.21 0.41 -10.16
N ALA A 188 11.95 0.35 -10.60
CA ALA A 188 11.39 -0.83 -11.27
C ALA A 188 11.85 -1.00 -12.73
N ARG A 189 12.54 -0.02 -13.32
CA ARG A 189 12.94 -0.02 -14.74
C ARG A 189 13.73 -1.26 -15.15
N ARG A 190 14.54 -1.79 -14.24
CA ARG A 190 15.37 -2.98 -14.49
C ARG A 190 14.51 -4.24 -14.73
N PHE A 191 13.30 -4.25 -14.19
CA PHE A 191 12.36 -5.35 -14.30
C PHE A 191 11.33 -5.12 -15.42
N MET A 192 10.90 -3.88 -15.66
CA MET A 192 9.82 -3.55 -16.60
C MET A 192 10.23 -3.38 -18.08
N SER A 193 11.51 -3.58 -18.45
CA SER A 193 12.04 -3.37 -19.82
C SER A 193 11.17 -3.96 -20.95
N ASN A 194 10.57 -5.13 -20.72
CA ASN A 194 9.77 -5.83 -21.73
C ASN A 194 8.34 -5.28 -21.89
N TRP A 195 7.82 -4.54 -20.89
CA TRP A 195 6.45 -4.03 -20.84
C TRP A 195 6.35 -2.55 -21.23
N VAL A 196 7.47 -1.82 -21.28
CA VAL A 196 7.50 -0.40 -21.67
C VAL A 196 7.45 -0.25 -23.21
N PRO A 197 6.57 0.61 -23.75
CA PRO A 197 6.50 0.92 -25.19
C PRO A 197 7.89 1.29 -25.75
N ARG A 198 8.20 0.83 -26.97
CA ARG A 198 9.53 1.02 -27.60
C ARG A 198 9.96 2.50 -27.61
N THR A 199 9.03 3.43 -27.87
CA THR A 199 9.29 4.88 -27.86
C THR A 199 9.78 5.41 -26.52
N LEU A 200 9.17 4.98 -25.42
CA LEU A 200 9.61 5.34 -24.06
C LEU A 200 10.94 4.66 -23.73
N ARG A 201 11.12 3.39 -24.11
CA ARG A 201 12.39 2.67 -23.93
C ARG A 201 13.56 3.39 -24.60
N ASP A 202 13.36 3.90 -25.82
CA ASP A 202 14.38 4.60 -26.59
C ASP A 202 14.67 6.00 -26.03
N ALA A 203 13.64 6.72 -25.57
CA ALA A 203 13.80 7.99 -24.87
C ALA A 203 14.56 7.82 -23.54
N TRP A 204 14.28 6.76 -22.80
CA TRP A 204 14.96 6.42 -21.55
C TRP A 204 16.40 5.97 -21.81
N GLY A 205 16.65 5.20 -22.87
CA GLY A 205 18.00 4.80 -23.28
C GLY A 205 18.89 5.99 -23.63
N LYS A 206 18.32 7.01 -24.30
CA LYS A 206 19.03 8.26 -24.64
C LYS A 206 19.29 9.16 -23.44
N ALA A 207 18.38 9.21 -22.46
CA ALA A 207 18.54 10.05 -21.27
C ALA A 207 19.53 9.49 -20.23
N ILE A 208 19.99 8.23 -20.35
CA ILE A 208 20.61 7.48 -19.22
C ILE A 208 22.01 6.88 -19.53
N HIS A 209 22.54 6.87 -20.76
CA HIS A 209 23.88 6.31 -21.06
C HIS A 209 25.05 7.18 -20.51
N PRO A 210 26.25 6.65 -20.09
CA PRO A 210 26.72 5.27 -19.94
C PRO A 210 27.34 4.92 -18.55
N ARG A 211 26.95 5.55 -17.42
CA ARG A 211 27.65 5.36 -16.12
C ARG A 211 27.09 4.31 -15.13
N LEU A 212 25.99 3.62 -15.44
CA LEU A 212 25.40 2.58 -14.56
C LEU A 212 25.45 1.16 -15.15
N ARG A 213 26.42 0.89 -16.05
CA ARG A 213 26.74 -0.47 -16.52
C ARG A 213 27.72 -1.18 -15.56
N ASN A 214 27.57 -1.00 -14.25
CA ASN A 214 28.48 -1.61 -13.25
C ASN A 214 27.76 -2.21 -12.03
N ASP A 215 26.44 -2.45 -12.11
CA ASP A 215 25.84 -3.41 -11.17
C ASP A 215 26.25 -4.81 -11.62
N GLY A 216 27.31 -5.34 -10.98
CA GLY A 216 27.77 -6.71 -11.14
C GLY A 216 26.61 -7.73 -11.03
N PRO A 217 26.81 -8.95 -11.55
CA PRO A 217 25.78 -9.96 -11.54
C PRO A 217 25.35 -10.24 -10.09
N ALA A 218 24.04 -10.18 -9.84
CA ALA A 218 23.45 -10.65 -8.60
C ALA A 218 23.81 -12.14 -8.41
N PRO A 219 23.98 -12.62 -7.16
CA PRO A 219 24.29 -14.01 -6.89
C PRO A 219 23.25 -14.95 -7.51
N LEU A 220 23.74 -16.03 -8.09
CA LEU A 220 23.00 -17.16 -8.66
C LEU A 220 22.03 -17.74 -7.63
N GLU A 221 20.72 -17.72 -7.89
CA GLU A 221 19.83 -18.84 -7.59
C GLU A 221 18.46 -18.66 -8.28
N ASP A 222 17.96 -19.76 -8.85
CA ASP A 222 16.72 -19.96 -9.61
C ASP A 222 16.44 -19.08 -10.85
N ASN A 223 15.76 -19.69 -11.82
CA ASN A 223 15.63 -19.29 -13.21
C ASN A 223 15.45 -17.75 -13.38
N PRO A 224 16.50 -16.99 -13.78
CA PRO A 224 16.54 -15.53 -13.66
C PRO A 224 15.51 -14.81 -14.54
N ALA A 225 14.90 -15.52 -15.50
CA ALA A 225 13.78 -15.04 -16.30
C ALA A 225 12.46 -15.01 -15.51
N ASP A 226 12.19 -16.00 -14.67
CA ASP A 226 10.93 -16.15 -13.94
C ASP A 226 10.82 -15.12 -12.79
N GLN A 227 11.89 -14.98 -12.00
CA GLN A 227 11.94 -14.01 -10.90
C GLN A 227 11.85 -12.55 -11.38
N ARG A 228 12.41 -12.24 -12.56
CA ARG A 228 12.25 -10.92 -13.19
C ARG A 228 10.80 -10.67 -13.62
N GLY A 229 10.11 -11.68 -14.13
CA GLY A 229 8.68 -11.59 -14.47
C GLY A 229 7.81 -11.33 -13.24
N ILE A 230 8.12 -12.00 -12.12
CA ILE A 230 7.45 -11.81 -10.82
C ILE A 230 7.57 -10.35 -10.35
N LEU A 231 8.79 -9.81 -10.31
CA LEU A 231 9.02 -8.43 -9.86
C LEU A 231 8.44 -7.38 -10.82
N ALA A 232 8.48 -7.63 -12.13
CA ALA A 232 7.90 -6.74 -13.13
C ALA A 232 6.37 -6.65 -12.99
N ASP A 233 5.72 -7.78 -12.75
CA ASP A 233 4.27 -7.85 -12.53
C ASP A 233 3.87 -7.14 -11.21
N MET A 234 4.61 -7.34 -10.13
CA MET A 234 4.41 -6.58 -8.87
C MET A 234 4.56 -5.07 -9.09
N ALA A 235 5.58 -4.65 -9.85
CA ALA A 235 5.81 -3.26 -10.17
C ALA A 235 4.66 -2.67 -11.00
N TRP A 236 4.23 -3.36 -12.05
CA TRP A 236 3.13 -2.91 -12.90
C TRP A 236 1.82 -2.77 -12.14
N ARG A 237 1.49 -3.73 -11.26
CA ARG A 237 0.31 -3.65 -10.38
C ARG A 237 0.38 -2.45 -9.46
N THR A 238 1.56 -2.16 -8.91
CA THR A 238 1.78 -0.97 -8.07
C THR A 238 1.55 0.31 -8.85
N CYS A 239 2.06 0.41 -10.08
CA CYS A 239 1.81 1.57 -10.95
C CYS A 239 0.31 1.76 -11.18
N LYS A 240 -0.43 0.70 -11.54
CA LYS A 240 -1.89 0.77 -11.71
C LYS A 240 -2.59 1.26 -10.44
N ALA A 241 -2.21 0.74 -9.28
CA ALA A 241 -2.76 1.16 -7.99
C ALA A 241 -2.53 2.65 -7.72
N MET A 242 -1.33 3.16 -8.00
CA MET A 242 -1.01 4.59 -7.82
C MET A 242 -1.88 5.49 -8.73
N PHE A 243 -2.12 5.08 -9.98
CA PHE A 243 -3.01 5.82 -10.88
C PHE A 243 -4.47 5.82 -10.40
N ILE A 244 -4.97 4.68 -9.90
CA ILE A 244 -6.33 4.57 -9.36
C ILE A 244 -6.49 5.54 -8.17
N VAL A 245 -5.58 5.45 -7.20
CA VAL A 245 -5.60 6.29 -6.00
C VAL A 245 -5.51 7.78 -6.34
N LEU A 246 -4.59 8.16 -7.21
CA LEU A 246 -4.44 9.54 -7.66
C LEU A 246 -5.71 10.05 -8.35
N SER A 247 -6.32 9.24 -9.20
CA SER A 247 -7.54 9.62 -9.92
C SER A 247 -8.72 9.81 -8.98
N THR A 248 -8.90 8.91 -8.01
CA THR A 248 -9.94 9.02 -6.98
C THR A 248 -9.77 10.32 -6.19
N THR A 249 -8.54 10.62 -5.75
CA THR A 249 -8.24 11.86 -5.02
C THR A 249 -8.47 13.11 -5.85
N ILE A 250 -7.99 13.15 -7.09
CA ILE A 250 -8.19 14.30 -7.99
C ILE A 250 -9.69 14.52 -8.18
N ALA A 251 -10.46 13.48 -8.48
CA ALA A 251 -11.91 13.60 -8.64
C ALA A 251 -12.57 14.16 -7.38
N ASN A 252 -12.22 13.62 -6.21
CA ASN A 252 -12.77 14.04 -4.92
C ASN A 252 -12.47 15.52 -4.63
N LEU A 253 -11.19 15.91 -4.72
CA LEU A 253 -10.76 17.29 -4.48
C LEU A 253 -11.26 18.27 -5.54
N SER A 254 -11.45 17.82 -6.79
CA SER A 254 -12.01 18.67 -7.86
C SER A 254 -13.46 19.04 -7.58
N VAL A 255 -14.24 18.11 -7.04
CA VAL A 255 -15.63 18.39 -6.62
C VAL A 255 -15.65 19.38 -5.47
N LEU A 256 -14.82 19.18 -4.44
CA LEU A 256 -14.66 20.13 -3.32
C LEU A 256 -14.24 21.53 -3.82
N PHE A 257 -13.33 21.58 -4.78
CA PHE A 257 -12.87 22.81 -5.40
C PHE A 257 -13.99 23.54 -6.16
N ALA A 258 -14.83 22.80 -6.89
CA ALA A 258 -15.96 23.36 -7.63
C ALA A 258 -17.06 23.93 -6.70
N LEU A 259 -17.23 23.34 -5.52
CA LEU A 259 -18.27 23.71 -4.55
C LEU A 259 -17.91 24.94 -3.69
N ARG A 260 -16.68 25.46 -3.82
CA ARG A 260 -16.19 26.72 -3.20
C ARG A 260 -16.42 26.81 -1.68
N GLY A 261 -16.55 25.67 -0.99
CA GLY A 261 -16.74 25.61 0.45
C GLY A 261 -18.15 25.95 0.93
N HIS A 262 -19.15 25.89 0.03
CA HIS A 262 -20.58 26.06 0.36
C HIS A 262 -21.34 24.73 0.38
N GLU A 263 -20.64 23.60 0.41
CA GLU A 263 -21.26 22.29 0.45
C GLU A 263 -21.91 21.93 1.80
N GLN A 264 -22.93 21.07 1.75
CA GLN A 264 -23.57 20.53 2.94
C GLN A 264 -22.63 19.51 3.61
N GLY A 265 -22.62 19.46 4.94
CA GLY A 265 -21.70 18.58 5.69
C GLY A 265 -21.75 17.09 5.30
N TRP A 266 -22.92 16.57 4.91
CA TRP A 266 -23.04 15.18 4.44
C TRP A 266 -22.28 14.91 3.14
N LEU A 267 -22.15 15.91 2.26
CA LEU A 267 -21.42 15.79 1.01
C LEU A 267 -19.91 15.70 1.30
N CYS A 268 -19.41 16.51 2.24
CA CYS A 268 -18.03 16.40 2.71
C CYS A 268 -17.74 15.01 3.31
N PHE A 269 -18.60 14.50 4.19
CA PHE A 269 -18.47 13.15 4.74
C PHE A 269 -18.46 12.07 3.66
N LEU A 270 -19.35 12.17 2.67
CA LEU A 270 -19.44 11.21 1.57
C LEU A 270 -18.15 11.21 0.74
N MET A 271 -17.65 12.39 0.34
CA MET A 271 -16.46 12.49 -0.49
C MET A 271 -15.20 12.00 0.24
N CYS A 272 -15.02 12.36 1.51
CA CYS A 272 -13.95 11.81 2.35
C CYS A 272 -14.06 10.29 2.51
N SER A 273 -15.29 9.76 2.67
CA SER A 273 -15.52 8.32 2.78
C SER A 273 -15.12 7.59 1.49
N VAL A 274 -15.51 8.11 0.34
CA VAL A 274 -15.17 7.53 -0.97
C VAL A 274 -13.66 7.52 -1.19
N ASP A 275 -12.95 8.59 -0.84
CA ASP A 275 -11.48 8.65 -0.95
C ASP A 275 -10.79 7.60 -0.07
N VAL A 276 -11.13 7.58 1.22
CA VAL A 276 -10.54 6.66 2.21
C VAL A 276 -10.83 5.20 1.84
N VAL A 277 -12.07 4.89 1.47
CA VAL A 277 -12.47 3.53 1.09
C VAL A 277 -11.82 3.12 -0.22
N GLY A 278 -11.75 4.02 -1.21
CA GLY A 278 -11.06 3.78 -2.47
C GLY A 278 -9.57 3.46 -2.25
N ALA A 279 -8.90 4.19 -1.38
CA ALA A 279 -7.52 3.92 -1.00
C ALA A 279 -7.37 2.56 -0.30
N ILE A 280 -8.21 2.25 0.70
CA ILE A 280 -8.18 0.97 1.41
C ILE A 280 -8.42 -0.21 0.47
N VAL A 281 -9.44 -0.13 -0.39
CA VAL A 281 -9.76 -1.19 -1.36
C VAL A 281 -8.60 -1.41 -2.33
N THR A 282 -8.02 -0.33 -2.85
CA THR A 282 -6.89 -0.41 -3.78
C THR A 282 -5.66 -1.05 -3.11
N ILE A 283 -5.36 -0.64 -1.88
CA ILE A 283 -4.23 -1.18 -1.11
C ILE A 283 -4.47 -2.64 -0.71
N HIS A 284 -5.70 -3.00 -0.34
CA HIS A 284 -6.07 -4.37 -0.01
C HIS A 284 -5.93 -5.30 -1.20
N TRP A 285 -6.44 -4.87 -2.36
CA TRP A 285 -6.27 -5.59 -3.62
C TRP A 285 -4.79 -5.83 -3.90
N LEU A 286 -3.98 -4.79 -3.79
CA LEU A 286 -2.54 -4.85 -4.00
C LEU A 286 -1.83 -5.80 -3.03
N THR A 287 -2.27 -5.85 -1.77
CA THR A 287 -1.64 -6.67 -0.71
C THR A 287 -2.08 -8.15 -0.79
N ASN A 288 -3.34 -8.44 -1.13
CA ASN A 288 -3.85 -9.81 -1.18
C ASN A 288 -3.20 -10.64 -2.30
N GLU A 289 -2.96 -10.02 -3.44
CA GLU A 289 -2.32 -10.70 -4.58
C GLU A 289 -0.86 -11.09 -4.28
N GLU A 290 -0.17 -10.31 -3.45
CA GLU A 290 1.18 -10.64 -2.98
C GLU A 290 1.16 -11.78 -1.95
N GLY A 291 0.17 -11.79 -1.06
CA GLY A 291 -0.02 -12.87 -0.09
C GLY A 291 -0.21 -14.23 -0.76
N GLN A 292 -1.04 -14.30 -1.80
CA GLN A 292 -1.27 -15.55 -2.55
C GLN A 292 -0.03 -16.05 -3.30
N ARG A 293 0.87 -15.15 -3.70
CA ARG A 293 2.09 -15.52 -4.45
C ARG A 293 3.21 -16.05 -3.55
N ASN A 294 3.22 -15.62 -2.29
CA ASN A 294 4.23 -16.03 -1.32
C ASN A 294 3.85 -17.31 -0.57
N GLU A 295 2.62 -17.82 -0.74
CA GLU A 295 2.24 -19.16 -0.29
C GLU A 295 2.86 -20.19 -1.26
N PRO A 296 3.71 -21.13 -0.78
CA PRO A 296 4.26 -22.15 -1.65
C PRO A 296 3.12 -22.98 -2.22
N SER A 297 2.97 -22.94 -3.54
CA SER A 297 2.11 -23.86 -4.26
C SER A 297 2.52 -25.28 -3.87
N ASN A 298 1.66 -25.99 -3.13
CA ASN A 298 1.70 -27.45 -3.05
C ASN A 298 1.46 -27.99 -4.46
N ALA A 299 2.51 -28.04 -5.27
CA ALA A 299 2.51 -28.77 -6.52
C ALA A 299 2.35 -30.27 -6.19
N PRO A 300 1.50 -31.02 -6.92
CA PRO A 300 1.43 -32.46 -6.75
C PRO A 300 2.81 -33.05 -7.09
N ASN A 301 3.33 -33.81 -6.14
CA ASN A 301 4.58 -34.55 -6.24
C ASN A 301 4.45 -35.58 -7.39
N ASN A 302 4.90 -35.25 -8.60
CA ASN A 302 5.16 -36.28 -9.61
C ASN A 302 6.64 -36.64 -9.55
N ARG A 303 6.94 -37.65 -8.73
CA ARG A 303 8.21 -38.36 -8.74
C ARG A 303 8.27 -39.20 -10.00
N ASP A 304 8.98 -38.72 -11.01
CA ASP A 304 9.60 -39.61 -11.99
C ASP A 304 11.11 -39.31 -12.05
N SER A 305 11.83 -40.38 -11.76
CA SER A 305 13.26 -40.51 -11.57
C SER A 305 14.07 -40.11 -12.80
N VAL A 306 15.00 -39.18 -12.65
CA VAL A 306 16.21 -39.13 -13.50
C VAL A 306 17.42 -39.03 -12.57
N VAL A 307 18.01 -40.19 -12.33
CA VAL A 307 19.36 -40.32 -11.76
C VAL A 307 20.34 -39.83 -12.83
N THR A 308 20.97 -38.68 -12.58
CA THR A 308 22.18 -38.30 -13.33
C THR A 308 23.30 -38.10 -12.32
N THR A 309 24.16 -39.12 -12.28
CA THR A 309 25.48 -39.13 -11.66
C THR A 309 26.31 -37.93 -12.13
N TYR A 310 26.80 -37.11 -11.21
CA TYR A 310 27.86 -36.14 -11.48
C TYR A 310 29.12 -36.50 -10.70
N THR A 311 30.10 -37.01 -11.44
CA THR A 311 31.51 -37.11 -11.08
C THR A 311 32.12 -35.72 -10.91
N HIS A 312 32.74 -35.45 -9.77
CA HIS A 312 33.61 -34.30 -9.54
C HIS A 312 34.95 -34.47 -10.28
N PRO A 313 35.49 -33.44 -10.97
CA PRO A 313 36.91 -33.34 -11.27
C PRO A 313 37.63 -32.59 -10.14
N ALA A 314 38.59 -33.25 -9.49
CA ALA A 314 39.50 -32.66 -8.52
C ALA A 314 40.72 -32.02 -9.22
N THR A 315 41.18 -30.90 -8.67
CA THR A 315 42.33 -30.09 -9.08
C THR A 315 43.69 -30.79 -8.89
N PRO A 316 44.76 -30.34 -9.58
CA PRO A 316 46.06 -31.01 -9.59
C PRO A 316 47.02 -30.38 -8.59
N GLU A 317 47.56 -31.14 -7.63
CA GLU A 317 48.81 -30.79 -6.92
C GLU A 317 49.55 -32.06 -6.45
N ASN A 318 50.76 -32.21 -6.99
CA ASN A 318 51.92 -33.02 -6.59
C ASN A 318 51.82 -33.96 -5.38
N GLU A 319 52.01 -35.27 -5.60
CA GLU A 319 52.94 -36.10 -4.81
C GLU A 319 53.50 -37.26 -5.65
N LEU A 320 54.65 -37.00 -6.25
CA LEU A 320 55.66 -37.96 -6.63
C LEU A 320 56.22 -38.59 -5.33
N HIS A 321 55.91 -39.85 -5.04
CA HIS A 321 56.72 -40.83 -4.27
C HIS A 321 55.83 -41.94 -3.65
N ARG A 322 55.67 -43.07 -4.34
CA ARG A 322 55.96 -44.42 -3.79
C ARG A 322 55.73 -45.51 -4.82
N PHE A 323 56.85 -45.85 -5.44
CA PHE A 323 57.16 -47.16 -6.01
C PHE A 323 56.94 -48.29 -4.99
N HIS A 324 56.45 -49.43 -5.50
CA HIS A 324 56.74 -50.81 -5.09
C HIS A 324 56.29 -51.33 -3.71
N SER A 325 55.46 -52.38 -3.74
CA SER A 325 55.61 -53.70 -3.04
C SER A 325 54.28 -54.46 -3.14
N GLY A 326 54.20 -55.61 -3.82
CA GLY A 326 54.51 -56.94 -3.28
C GLY A 326 53.22 -57.56 -2.70
N ALA A 327 52.54 -58.45 -3.43
CA ALA A 327 52.63 -59.91 -3.28
C ALA A 327 52.23 -60.42 -1.88
N TYR A 328 51.17 -61.23 -1.76
CA TYR A 328 51.22 -62.63 -1.28
C TYR A 328 49.83 -63.29 -1.17
N SER A 329 49.78 -64.54 -1.62
CA SER A 329 48.75 -65.56 -1.46
C SER A 329 48.86 -66.23 -0.08
N GLN A 330 47.75 -66.62 0.56
CA GLN A 330 47.48 -67.99 1.06
C GLN A 330 46.29 -68.09 2.05
N THR A 331 45.27 -68.85 1.64
CA THR A 331 44.60 -69.98 2.32
C THR A 331 44.51 -70.07 3.86
N SER A 332 43.28 -70.34 4.34
CA SER A 332 42.84 -71.63 4.95
C SER A 332 42.07 -71.55 6.29
N SER A 333 40.83 -72.05 6.23
CA SER A 333 40.16 -72.97 7.18
C SER A 333 39.68 -72.50 8.56
N ARG A 334 38.36 -72.67 8.78
CA ARG A 334 37.82 -73.48 9.89
C ARG A 334 36.44 -74.06 9.56
N HIS A 335 36.39 -75.39 9.56
CA HIS A 335 35.20 -76.25 9.43
C HIS A 335 34.29 -76.15 10.66
N ALA A 336 32.97 -76.22 10.41
CA ALA A 336 31.95 -76.59 11.36
C ALA A 336 31.86 -78.13 11.48
N TYR A 337 31.63 -78.62 12.69
CA TYR A 337 31.39 -80.03 13.02
C TYR A 337 29.88 -80.27 13.10
N GLU A 338 29.38 -81.27 12.37
CA GLU A 338 28.08 -81.90 12.56
C GLU A 338 28.30 -83.29 13.20
N GLN A 339 27.54 -83.57 14.27
CA GLN A 339 27.12 -84.90 14.68
C GLN A 339 25.67 -84.76 15.16
N LYS A 340 24.68 -85.16 14.34
CA LYS A 340 23.92 -86.41 14.54
C LYS A 340 22.91 -86.63 13.42
#